data_AF-A0A943FDF9-F1
#
_entry.id   AF-A0A943FDF9-F1
#
_cell.length_a   1.000
_cell.length_b   1.000
_cell.length_c   1.000
_cell.angle_alpha   90.00
_cell.angle_beta   90.00
_cell.angle_gamma   90.00
#
_symmetry.space_group_name_H-M   'P 1'
#
loop_
_entity.id
_entity.type
_entity.pdbx_description
1 polymer ?
#
loop_
_entity_poly.entity_id
_entity_poly.type
_entity_poly.pdbx_seq_one_letter_code
_entity_poly.pdbx_strand_id
1 'polypeptide(L)'
;MATWRKPHTIKPDFSKQNLPDFPATKFFDQLSFVGNELVSCFILETAKGYVLLDCMNPDLASRNCIEKAFEDLGFDIHDLYAIVISHGHGDHYGCCDYFKEKYGAKLYMSRIDWEFARNMPERFPWPPITFEVDHFLEDGEELDFGDVKIRCVFTPGHSIGCFSFIIPVTDEGRPHKAALWGGSGVLKDSNVDDYEASLKKFSTICAEEHVDAELPPIPVWIRAWPVCRWYGRSWTACPIPLSSGKRATATMRPSSTIW
;
A
#
# COMPACT_ATOMS: atom_id res chain seq x y z
N MET A 1 16.00 -7.52 -24.46
CA MET A 1 15.61 -6.10 -24.39
C MET A 1 16.20 -5.53 -23.11
N ALA A 2 16.82 -4.35 -23.17
CA ALA A 2 17.35 -3.69 -21.98
C ALA A 2 16.15 -3.21 -21.13
N THR A 3 16.12 -3.58 -19.86
CA THR A 3 15.11 -3.07 -18.92
C THR A 3 15.39 -1.57 -18.75
N TRP A 4 14.35 -0.73 -18.87
CA TRP A 4 14.48 0.72 -18.78
C TRP A 4 14.68 1.22 -17.34
N ARG A 5 14.48 0.34 -16.35
CA ARG A 5 14.67 0.64 -14.92
C ARG A 5 16.17 0.60 -14.58
N LYS A 6 16.80 1.76 -14.45
CA LYS A 6 18.10 1.90 -13.74
C LYS A 6 17.81 2.04 -12.23
N PRO A 7 18.14 1.05 -11.39
CA PRO A 7 17.88 1.15 -9.96
C PRO A 7 18.73 2.26 -9.32
N HIS A 8 18.09 3.21 -8.65
CA HIS A 8 18.77 4.13 -7.74
C HIS A 8 18.97 3.43 -6.40
N THR A 9 20.21 3.07 -6.09
CA THR A 9 20.56 2.34 -4.86
C THR A 9 21.07 3.30 -3.78
N ILE A 10 20.16 4.04 -3.14
CA ILE A 10 20.50 4.74 -1.90
C ILE A 10 20.31 3.74 -0.76
N LYS A 11 21.34 3.43 0.04
CA LYS A 11 21.13 2.67 1.27
C LYS A 11 20.52 3.61 2.32
N PRO A 12 19.36 3.28 2.93
CA PRO A 12 18.84 4.01 4.06
C PRO A 12 19.81 3.89 5.23
N ASP A 13 19.99 5.01 5.92
CA ASP A 13 20.83 5.11 7.10
C ASP A 13 19.93 5.12 8.34
N PHE A 14 19.64 3.92 8.83
CA PHE A 14 18.78 3.65 9.99
C PHE A 14 19.29 4.29 11.31
N SER A 15 20.45 4.94 11.31
CA SER A 15 20.96 5.67 12.47
C SER A 15 20.44 7.12 12.57
N LYS A 16 19.79 7.64 11.51
CA LYS A 16 19.29 9.01 11.48
C LYS A 16 17.87 9.10 12.06
N GLN A 17 17.70 9.96 13.05
CA GLN A 17 16.38 10.50 13.37
C GLN A 17 16.02 11.51 12.27
N ASN A 18 14.80 11.39 11.71
CA ASN A 18 14.34 12.07 10.48
C ASN A 18 14.97 11.51 9.20
N LEU A 19 14.55 10.30 8.85
CA LEU A 19 14.91 9.67 7.58
C LEU A 19 14.25 10.45 6.43
N PRO A 20 14.98 10.78 5.36
CA PRO A 20 14.40 11.43 4.21
C PRO A 20 13.37 10.51 3.55
N ASP A 21 12.33 11.11 2.96
CA ASP A 21 11.39 10.38 2.12
C ASP A 21 12.14 9.62 1.03
N PHE A 22 11.63 8.44 0.68
CA PHE A 22 12.19 7.70 -0.42
C PHE A 22 11.80 8.36 -1.75
N PRO A 23 12.68 8.32 -2.75
CA PRO A 23 12.30 8.72 -4.10
C PRO A 23 11.08 7.92 -4.55
N ALA A 24 10.07 8.62 -5.08
CA ALA A 24 8.90 7.97 -5.64
C ALA A 24 9.32 6.94 -6.69
N THR A 25 8.83 5.70 -6.56
CA THR A 25 9.36 4.58 -7.34
C THR A 25 8.24 3.76 -7.94
N LYS A 26 8.25 3.63 -9.27
CA LYS A 26 7.33 2.76 -10.01
C LYS A 26 7.73 1.27 -9.85
N PHE A 27 6.83 0.46 -9.28
CA PHE A 27 7.03 -0.98 -9.06
C PHE A 27 6.40 -1.83 -10.18
N PHE A 28 5.21 -1.43 -10.61
CA PHE A 28 4.47 -1.99 -11.72
C PHE A 28 4.14 -0.89 -12.71
N ASP A 29 3.70 -1.24 -13.92
CA ASP A 29 3.45 -0.29 -15.00
C ASP A 29 2.48 0.83 -14.57
N GLN A 30 1.55 0.56 -13.65
CA GLN A 30 0.55 1.50 -13.11
C GLN A 30 0.63 1.72 -11.59
N LEU A 31 1.61 1.17 -10.87
CA LEU A 31 1.68 1.29 -9.41
C LEU A 31 3.03 1.84 -8.95
N SER A 32 2.98 2.95 -8.24
CA SER A 32 4.14 3.64 -7.69
C SER A 32 4.07 3.73 -6.17
N PHE A 33 5.21 3.61 -5.51
CA PHE A 33 5.36 3.82 -4.08
C PHE A 33 5.76 5.24 -3.75
N VAL A 34 5.20 5.72 -2.65
CA VAL A 34 5.43 7.02 -2.03
C VAL A 34 5.53 6.82 -0.53
N GLY A 35 6.44 7.53 0.12
CA GLY A 35 6.54 7.53 1.58
C GLY A 35 7.94 7.27 2.09
N ASN A 36 8.03 6.74 3.30
CA ASN A 36 9.28 6.64 4.04
C ASN A 36 9.42 5.27 4.71
N GLU A 37 10.38 5.11 5.60
CA GLU A 37 10.65 3.82 6.26
C GLU A 37 9.48 3.29 7.12
N LEU A 38 8.63 4.18 7.60
CA LEU A 38 7.60 3.87 8.59
C LEU A 38 6.21 3.74 7.98
N VAL A 39 5.94 4.44 6.88
CA VAL A 39 4.60 4.47 6.27
C VAL A 39 4.71 4.43 4.76
N SER A 40 3.96 3.50 4.16
CA SER A 40 3.76 3.41 2.74
C SER A 40 2.49 4.14 2.32
N CYS A 41 2.57 4.78 1.17
CA CYS A 41 1.47 5.24 0.35
C CYS A 41 1.74 4.75 -1.08
N PHE A 42 0.69 4.48 -1.84
CA PHE A 42 0.84 4.09 -3.24
C PHE A 42 -0.01 4.95 -4.15
N ILE A 43 0.54 5.32 -5.30
CA ILE A 43 -0.21 5.94 -6.39
C ILE A 43 -0.50 4.84 -7.41
N LEU A 44 -1.78 4.56 -7.61
CA LEU A 44 -2.29 3.66 -8.63
C LEU A 44 -2.88 4.48 -9.78
N GLU A 45 -2.37 4.28 -10.99
CA GLU A 45 -2.91 4.87 -12.21
C GLU A 45 -4.13 4.06 -12.69
N THR A 46 -5.22 4.75 -13.00
CA THR A 46 -6.47 4.12 -13.48
C THR A 46 -7.12 4.97 -14.56
N ALA A 47 -8.08 4.40 -15.28
CA ALA A 47 -8.86 5.12 -16.29
C ALA A 47 -9.74 6.25 -15.71
N LYS A 48 -9.98 6.28 -14.39
CA LYS A 48 -10.70 7.38 -13.73
C LYS A 48 -9.80 8.48 -13.15
N GLY A 49 -8.48 8.32 -13.26
CA GLY A 49 -7.47 9.18 -12.64
C GLY A 49 -6.61 8.40 -11.64
N TYR A 50 -5.93 9.11 -10.75
CA TYR A 50 -5.05 8.50 -9.76
C TYR A 50 -5.82 8.08 -8.50
N VAL A 51 -5.46 6.93 -7.95
CA VAL A 51 -5.97 6.43 -6.67
C VAL A 51 -4.82 6.33 -5.70
N LEU A 52 -4.92 7.00 -4.55
CA LEU A 52 -4.01 6.81 -3.44
C LEU A 52 -4.45 5.60 -2.60
N LEU A 53 -3.52 4.72 -2.28
CA LEU A 53 -3.68 3.69 -1.25
C LEU A 53 -2.92 4.17 -0.02
N ASP A 54 -3.66 4.45 1.05
CA ASP A 54 -3.23 5.24 2.22
C ASP A 54 -2.77 6.67 1.88
N CYS A 55 -2.62 7.50 2.91
CA CYS A 55 -2.47 8.95 2.82
C CYS A 55 -1.56 9.54 3.92
N MET A 56 -0.60 8.74 4.41
CA MET A 56 0.48 9.16 5.31
C MET A 56 0.04 9.91 6.59
N ASN A 57 0.99 10.50 7.32
CA ASN A 57 0.76 11.16 8.61
C ASN A 57 0.04 12.52 8.46
N PRO A 58 -0.64 13.01 9.52
CA PRO A 58 -1.35 14.30 9.48
C PRO A 58 -0.37 15.46 9.69
N ASP A 59 0.64 15.56 8.84
CA ASP A 59 1.67 16.60 8.90
C ASP A 59 2.02 17.16 7.51
N LEU A 60 2.66 18.33 7.51
CA LEU A 60 3.05 19.02 6.28
C LEU A 60 4.10 18.24 5.48
N ALA A 61 4.97 17.48 6.15
CA ALA A 61 6.01 16.70 5.47
C ALA A 61 5.39 15.61 4.60
N SER A 62 4.39 14.90 5.11
CA SER A 62 3.63 13.86 4.41
C SER A 62 2.84 14.41 3.23
N ARG A 63 2.20 15.58 3.39
CA ARG A 63 1.53 16.28 2.27
C ARG A 63 2.51 16.61 1.16
N ASN A 64 3.65 17.21 1.53
CA ASN A 64 4.71 17.56 0.58
C ASN A 64 5.32 16.31 -0.08
N CYS A 65 5.46 15.21 0.66
CA CYS A 65 5.96 13.93 0.13
C CYS A 65 5.08 13.43 -1.01
N ILE A 66 3.76 13.40 -0.79
CA ILE A 66 2.79 12.96 -1.80
C ILE A 66 2.77 13.92 -2.98
N GLU A 67 2.64 15.24 -2.77
CA GLU A 67 2.64 16.22 -3.87
C GLU A 67 3.91 16.15 -4.72
N LYS A 68 5.07 16.04 -4.05
CA LYS A 68 6.35 15.88 -4.73
C LYS A 68 6.44 14.58 -5.50
N ALA A 69 5.85 13.48 -5.01
CA ALA A 69 5.82 12.23 -5.75
C ALA A 69 5.02 12.32 -7.05
N PHE A 70 3.89 13.04 -7.06
CA PHE A 70 3.17 13.32 -8.31
C PHE A 70 4.06 14.09 -9.30
N GLU A 71 4.73 15.15 -8.83
CA GLU A 71 5.66 15.93 -9.66
C GLU A 71 6.81 15.07 -10.22
N ASP A 72 7.50 14.31 -9.36
CA ASP A 72 8.67 13.49 -9.73
C ASP A 72 8.31 12.36 -10.70
N LEU A 73 7.09 11.84 -10.62
CA LEU A 73 6.57 10.82 -11.54
C LEU A 73 6.00 11.41 -12.84
N GLY A 74 5.89 12.74 -12.92
CA GLY A 74 5.30 13.45 -14.06
C GLY A 74 3.77 13.27 -14.14
N PHE A 75 3.12 13.05 -13.01
CA PHE A 75 1.67 12.91 -12.88
C PHE A 75 1.02 14.25 -12.57
N ASP A 76 -0.18 14.48 -13.10
CA ASP A 76 -0.98 15.64 -12.71
C ASP A 76 -1.82 15.30 -11.47
N ILE A 77 -1.48 15.90 -10.33
CA ILE A 77 -2.21 15.68 -9.08
C ILE A 77 -3.66 16.18 -9.14
N HIS A 78 -4.01 17.05 -10.09
CA HIS A 78 -5.40 17.46 -10.29
C HIS A 78 -6.30 16.32 -10.80
N ASP A 79 -5.72 15.23 -11.32
CA ASP A 79 -6.42 14.00 -11.67
C ASP A 79 -6.49 13.00 -10.50
N LEU A 80 -6.16 13.41 -9.26
CA LEU A 80 -6.35 12.59 -8.07
C LEU A 80 -7.85 12.33 -7.84
N TYR A 81 -8.27 11.11 -8.15
CA TYR A 81 -9.67 10.71 -8.15
C TYR A 81 -10.14 10.19 -6.79
N ALA A 82 -9.34 9.36 -6.13
CA ALA A 82 -9.74 8.70 -4.89
C ALA A 82 -8.57 8.44 -3.93
N ILE A 83 -8.90 8.26 -2.66
CA ILE A 83 -8.03 7.83 -1.58
C ILE A 83 -8.71 6.63 -0.91
N VAL A 84 -8.02 5.50 -0.84
CA VAL A 84 -8.52 4.25 -0.25
C VAL A 84 -7.65 3.92 0.96
N ILE A 85 -8.29 3.84 2.13
CA ILE A 85 -7.59 3.68 3.41
C ILE A 85 -7.63 2.23 3.86
N SER A 86 -6.45 1.71 4.22
CA SER A 86 -6.27 0.37 4.76
C SER A 86 -6.78 0.24 6.18
N HIS A 87 -6.42 1.16 7.08
CA HIS A 87 -6.82 1.08 8.48
C HIS A 87 -6.84 2.42 9.24
N GLY A 88 -7.44 2.38 10.43
CA GLY A 88 -7.79 3.51 11.29
C GLY A 88 -6.69 4.10 12.16
N HIS A 89 -5.42 3.98 11.79
CA HIS A 89 -4.34 4.74 12.43
C HIS A 89 -4.03 6.02 11.64
N GLY A 90 -3.74 7.11 12.35
CA GLY A 90 -3.65 8.45 11.76
C GLY A 90 -2.47 8.62 10.80
N ASP A 91 -1.48 7.74 10.88
CA ASP A 91 -0.39 7.64 9.94
C ASP A 91 -0.79 7.07 8.56
N HIS A 92 -2.02 6.54 8.40
CA HIS A 92 -2.51 6.02 7.12
C HIS A 92 -3.60 6.86 6.46
N TYR A 93 -4.32 7.71 7.20
CA TYR A 93 -5.34 8.62 6.63
C TYR A 93 -5.02 10.10 6.86
N GLY A 94 -3.88 10.42 7.46
CA GLY A 94 -3.62 11.72 8.07
C GLY A 94 -3.70 12.91 7.13
N CYS A 95 -3.39 12.74 5.84
CA CYS A 95 -3.52 13.82 4.85
C CYS A 95 -4.85 13.83 4.07
N CYS A 96 -5.82 12.97 4.41
CA CYS A 96 -7.05 12.84 3.62
C CYS A 96 -7.82 14.16 3.52
N ASP A 97 -7.96 14.89 4.63
CA ASP A 97 -8.66 16.18 4.67
C ASP A 97 -8.15 17.14 3.59
N TYR A 98 -6.83 17.30 3.55
CA TYR A 98 -6.12 18.18 2.64
C TYR A 98 -6.34 17.79 1.18
N PHE A 99 -6.13 16.51 0.83
CA PHE A 99 -6.24 16.08 -0.56
C PHE A 99 -7.70 16.05 -1.04
N LYS A 100 -8.65 15.74 -0.16
CA LYS A 100 -10.09 15.88 -0.46
C LYS A 100 -10.47 17.33 -0.72
N GLU A 101 -10.11 18.25 0.17
CA GLU A 101 -10.48 19.66 0.06
C GLU A 101 -9.81 20.35 -1.13
N LYS A 102 -8.53 20.06 -1.37
CA LYS A 102 -7.73 20.74 -2.40
C LYS A 102 -7.96 20.17 -3.81
N TYR A 103 -8.15 18.86 -3.94
CA TYR A 103 -8.21 18.19 -5.24
C TYR A 103 -9.55 17.50 -5.53
N GLY A 104 -10.48 17.49 -4.58
CA GLY A 104 -11.80 16.86 -4.76
C GLY A 104 -11.77 15.33 -4.74
N ALA A 105 -10.70 14.74 -4.19
CA ALA A 105 -10.54 13.29 -4.11
C ALA A 105 -11.65 12.66 -3.25
N LYS A 106 -12.17 11.52 -3.70
CA LYS A 106 -13.16 10.73 -2.93
C LYS A 106 -12.46 9.85 -1.90
N LEU A 107 -12.95 9.84 -0.67
CA LEU A 107 -12.40 9.03 0.41
C LEU A 107 -13.18 7.74 0.61
N TYR A 108 -12.45 6.64 0.60
CA TYR A 108 -12.92 5.28 0.84
C TYR A 108 -12.26 4.77 2.12
N MET A 109 -13.06 4.42 3.13
CA MET A 109 -12.55 3.97 4.42
C MET A 109 -13.56 3.05 5.09
N SER A 110 -13.10 2.15 5.97
CA SER A 110 -13.98 1.36 6.81
C SER A 110 -14.85 2.24 7.71
N ARG A 111 -16.14 1.92 7.82
CA ARG A 111 -17.05 2.61 8.76
C ARG A 111 -16.56 2.48 10.19
N ILE A 112 -16.09 1.29 10.56
CA ILE A 112 -15.62 0.99 11.91
C ILE A 112 -14.41 1.87 12.26
N ASP A 113 -13.42 1.93 11.37
CA ASP A 113 -12.22 2.74 11.61
C ASP A 113 -12.49 4.24 11.50
N TRP A 114 -13.45 4.67 10.67
CA TRP A 114 -13.89 6.06 10.63
C TRP A 114 -14.58 6.48 11.94
N GLU A 115 -15.47 5.66 12.49
CA GLU A 115 -16.11 5.91 13.81
C GLU A 115 -15.07 5.93 14.93
N PHE A 116 -14.09 5.02 14.89
CA PHE A 116 -12.95 5.02 15.79
C PHE A 116 -12.12 6.31 15.66
N ALA A 117 -11.76 6.71 14.45
CA ALA A 117 -10.97 7.91 14.19
C ALA A 117 -11.70 9.21 14.59
N ARG A 118 -13.04 9.27 14.45
CA ARG A 118 -13.85 10.41 14.94
C ARG A 118 -13.89 10.51 16.46
N ASN A 119 -13.65 9.40 17.15
CA ASN A 119 -13.65 9.32 18.61
C ASN A 119 -12.27 8.90 19.12
N MET A 120 -11.20 9.36 18.45
CA MET A 120 -9.83 8.92 18.71
C MET A 120 -9.49 9.04 20.20
N PRO A 121 -9.16 7.93 20.88
CA PRO A 121 -8.83 7.98 22.30
C PRO A 121 -7.55 8.79 22.54
N GLU A 122 -7.50 9.56 23.64
CA GLU A 122 -6.37 10.43 24.00
C GLU A 122 -5.01 9.73 24.10
N ARG A 123 -5.00 8.40 24.24
CA ARG A 123 -3.76 7.61 24.27
C ARG A 123 -3.06 7.52 22.91
N PHE A 124 -3.76 7.79 21.81
CA PHE A 124 -3.18 7.84 20.48
C PHE A 124 -2.64 9.24 20.18
N PRO A 125 -1.56 9.36 19.38
CA PRO A 125 -0.90 10.64 19.14
C PRO A 125 -1.61 11.52 18.11
N TRP A 126 -2.72 11.04 17.53
CA TRP A 126 -3.45 11.74 16.47
C TRP A 126 -4.73 12.36 17.00
N PRO A 127 -5.12 13.55 16.51
CA PRO A 127 -6.39 14.16 16.88
C PRO A 127 -7.57 13.40 16.27
N PRO A 128 -8.77 13.48 16.85
CA PRO A 128 -9.98 12.99 16.20
C PRO A 128 -10.21 13.68 14.85
N ILE A 129 -10.65 12.91 13.86
CA ILE A 129 -10.95 13.46 12.53
C ILE A 129 -12.31 14.16 12.50
N THR A 130 -12.45 15.15 11.61
CA THR A 130 -13.70 15.89 11.38
C THR A 130 -14.24 15.73 9.96
N PHE A 131 -13.49 15.10 9.07
CA PHE A 131 -13.88 14.90 7.68
C PHE A 131 -14.77 13.67 7.50
N GLU A 132 -15.59 13.71 6.46
CA GLU A 132 -16.54 12.67 6.11
C GLU A 132 -15.95 11.72 5.03
N VAL A 133 -16.43 10.48 5.05
CA VAL A 133 -16.06 9.42 4.09
C VAL A 133 -17.13 9.36 3.01
N ASP A 134 -16.72 9.31 1.75
CA ASP A 134 -17.66 9.27 0.61
C ASP A 134 -18.19 7.86 0.35
N HIS A 135 -17.38 6.84 0.66
CA HIS A 135 -17.74 5.44 0.47
C HIS A 135 -17.19 4.58 1.60
N PHE A 136 -18.08 3.84 2.27
CA PHE A 136 -17.67 2.90 3.30
C PHE A 136 -17.38 1.53 2.68
N LEU A 137 -16.19 0.99 2.97
CA LEU A 137 -15.75 -0.30 2.42
C LEU A 137 -16.59 -1.47 2.95
N GLU A 138 -16.91 -2.42 2.09
CA GLU A 138 -17.56 -3.69 2.44
C GLU A 138 -16.67 -4.91 2.15
N ASP A 139 -16.81 -5.98 2.95
CA ASP A 139 -16.03 -7.21 2.76
C ASP A 139 -16.40 -7.90 1.44
N GLY A 140 -15.40 -8.18 0.61
CA GLY A 140 -15.57 -8.82 -0.70
C GLY A 140 -16.00 -7.88 -1.83
N GLU A 141 -16.16 -6.58 -1.56
CA GLU A 141 -16.46 -5.55 -2.56
C GLU A 141 -15.32 -5.43 -3.59
N GLU A 142 -15.67 -5.08 -4.83
CA GLU A 142 -14.72 -4.63 -5.85
C GLU A 142 -14.91 -3.14 -6.13
N LEU A 143 -13.93 -2.33 -5.72
CA LEU A 143 -13.89 -0.90 -6.05
C LEU A 143 -13.49 -0.75 -7.53
N ASP A 144 -14.44 -0.31 -8.35
CA ASP A 144 -14.24 -0.15 -9.79
C ASP A 144 -13.71 1.26 -10.11
N PHE A 145 -12.45 1.31 -10.58
CA PHE A 145 -11.79 2.52 -11.06
C PHE A 145 -11.59 2.50 -12.59
N GLY A 146 -12.43 1.75 -13.32
CA GLY A 146 -12.37 1.59 -14.77
C GLY A 146 -11.60 0.34 -15.18
N ASP A 147 -10.37 0.51 -15.62
CA ASP A 147 -9.48 -0.59 -16.05
C ASP A 147 -8.87 -1.37 -14.88
N VAL A 148 -8.91 -0.81 -13.66
CA VAL A 148 -8.48 -1.46 -12.43
C VAL A 148 -9.66 -1.64 -11.47
N LYS A 149 -9.80 -2.85 -10.93
CA LYS A 149 -10.74 -3.19 -9.87
C LYS A 149 -10.00 -3.65 -8.64
N ILE A 150 -10.17 -2.95 -7.52
CA ILE A 150 -9.52 -3.31 -6.26
C ILE A 150 -10.47 -4.15 -5.43
N ARG A 151 -10.07 -5.36 -5.08
CA ARG A 151 -10.86 -6.22 -4.18
C ARG A 151 -10.57 -5.85 -2.73
N CYS A 152 -11.61 -5.57 -1.97
CA CYS A 152 -11.56 -5.27 -0.55
C CYS A 152 -11.78 -6.55 0.27
N VAL A 153 -10.90 -6.78 1.25
CA VAL A 153 -11.03 -7.89 2.19
C VAL A 153 -10.98 -7.34 3.60
N PHE A 154 -12.04 -7.52 4.37
CA PHE A 154 -12.08 -7.13 5.77
C PHE A 154 -11.14 -8.03 6.58
N THR A 155 -10.17 -7.42 7.25
CA THR A 155 -9.03 -8.05 7.94
C THR A 155 -8.77 -7.41 9.31
N PRO A 156 -9.75 -7.42 10.23
CA PRO A 156 -9.59 -6.83 11.56
C PRO A 156 -8.47 -7.50 12.36
N GLY A 157 -7.96 -6.77 13.35
CA GLY A 157 -6.93 -7.25 14.28
C GLY A 157 -5.94 -6.14 14.61
N HIS A 158 -5.26 -5.61 13.59
CA HIS A 158 -4.33 -4.48 13.78
C HIS A 158 -5.08 -3.22 14.20
N SER A 159 -6.06 -2.81 13.40
CA SER A 159 -7.20 -2.00 13.82
C SER A 159 -8.47 -2.87 13.80
N ILE A 160 -9.52 -2.40 14.47
CA ILE A 160 -10.82 -3.08 14.50
C ILE A 160 -11.57 -3.00 13.16
N GLY A 161 -11.25 -2.02 12.32
CA GLY A 161 -11.87 -1.79 11.03
C GLY A 161 -10.97 -2.06 9.82
N CYS A 162 -9.81 -2.72 9.99
CA CYS A 162 -8.79 -2.88 8.95
C CYS A 162 -9.29 -3.62 7.69
N PHE A 163 -8.84 -3.16 6.52
CA PHE A 163 -9.02 -3.80 5.22
C PHE A 163 -7.68 -4.05 4.53
N SER A 164 -7.59 -5.21 3.89
CA SER A 164 -6.52 -5.57 2.98
C SER A 164 -7.04 -5.55 1.54
N PHE A 165 -6.17 -5.31 0.58
CA PHE A 165 -6.56 -5.14 -0.82
C PHE A 165 -5.82 -6.09 -1.75
N ILE A 166 -6.50 -6.57 -2.79
CA ILE A 166 -5.89 -7.25 -3.93
C ILE A 166 -6.07 -6.35 -5.16
N ILE A 167 -4.96 -6.03 -5.80
CA ILE A 167 -4.87 -5.02 -6.86
C ILE A 167 -4.28 -5.70 -8.10
N PRO A 168 -5.02 -5.77 -9.22
CA PRO A 168 -4.46 -6.22 -10.48
C PRO A 168 -3.50 -5.16 -11.01
N VAL A 169 -2.31 -5.59 -11.41
CA VAL A 169 -1.23 -4.74 -11.93
C VAL A 169 -0.55 -5.42 -13.11
N THR A 170 0.33 -4.72 -13.82
CA THR A 170 1.12 -5.28 -14.91
C THR A 170 2.60 -4.95 -14.77
N ASP A 171 3.46 -5.84 -15.24
CA ASP A 171 4.91 -5.59 -15.37
C ASP A 171 5.37 -5.93 -16.78
N GLU A 172 5.77 -4.91 -17.52
CA GLU A 172 6.06 -5.02 -18.97
C GLU A 172 4.86 -5.61 -19.73
N GLY A 173 3.65 -5.23 -19.33
CA GLY A 173 2.38 -5.72 -19.89
C GLY A 173 1.98 -7.15 -19.47
N ARG A 174 2.77 -7.84 -18.65
CA ARG A 174 2.37 -9.15 -18.09
C ARG A 174 1.44 -8.93 -16.89
N PRO A 175 0.30 -9.64 -16.79
CA PRO A 175 -0.62 -9.48 -15.67
C PRO A 175 -0.05 -10.09 -14.38
N HIS A 176 -0.25 -9.38 -13.27
CA HIS A 176 0.15 -9.73 -11.91
C HIS A 176 -0.97 -9.34 -10.94
N LYS A 177 -0.89 -9.83 -9.69
CA LYS A 177 -1.76 -9.38 -8.61
C LYS A 177 -0.92 -9.05 -7.38
N ALA A 178 -1.05 -7.80 -6.93
CA ALA A 178 -0.40 -7.31 -5.72
C ALA A 178 -1.38 -7.33 -4.55
N ALA A 179 -0.91 -7.76 -3.38
CA ALA A 179 -1.68 -7.71 -2.14
C ALA A 179 -1.13 -6.64 -1.20
N LEU A 180 -1.97 -5.68 -0.80
CA LEU A 180 -1.69 -4.77 0.32
C LEU A 180 -2.24 -5.41 1.59
N TRP A 181 -1.34 -5.80 2.51
CA TRP A 181 -1.74 -6.25 3.84
C TRP A 181 -2.03 -5.04 4.72
N GLY A 182 -3.30 -4.78 5.05
CA GLY A 182 -3.72 -3.46 5.54
C GLY A 182 -3.10 -3.03 6.87
N GLY A 183 -2.88 -3.95 7.81
CA GLY A 183 -2.42 -3.62 9.15
C GLY A 183 -1.35 -4.59 9.62
N SER A 184 -0.10 -4.11 9.71
CA SER A 184 1.03 -4.95 10.10
C SER A 184 1.25 -4.96 11.60
N GLY A 185 1.25 -6.17 12.18
CA GLY A 185 1.59 -6.39 13.57
C GLY A 185 0.39 -6.33 14.53
N VAL A 186 0.56 -7.01 15.66
CA VAL A 186 -0.40 -7.04 16.76
C VAL A 186 0.02 -5.96 17.76
N LEU A 187 -0.79 -4.92 17.90
CA LEU A 187 -0.57 -3.87 18.89
C LEU A 187 -1.13 -4.30 20.26
N LYS A 188 -0.81 -3.54 21.30
CA LYS A 188 -1.24 -3.83 22.67
C LYS A 188 -2.76 -4.00 22.82
N ASP A 189 -3.53 -3.23 22.06
CA ASP A 189 -4.99 -3.22 22.09
C ASP A 189 -5.63 -4.05 20.96
N SER A 190 -4.81 -4.73 20.15
CA SER A 190 -5.27 -5.58 19.08
C SER A 190 -5.92 -6.85 19.63
N ASN A 191 -6.98 -7.30 18.97
CA ASN A 191 -7.49 -8.66 19.18
C ASN A 191 -6.62 -9.64 18.38
N VAL A 192 -5.90 -10.50 19.11
CA VAL A 192 -4.99 -11.49 18.53
C VAL A 192 -5.74 -12.53 17.69
N ASP A 193 -6.92 -12.96 18.17
CA ASP A 193 -7.72 -13.99 17.49
C ASP A 193 -8.25 -13.46 16.15
N ASP A 194 -8.72 -12.20 16.13
CA ASP A 194 -9.14 -11.54 14.90
C ASP A 194 -7.97 -11.38 13.93
N TYR A 195 -6.80 -10.95 14.43
CA TYR A 195 -5.60 -10.81 13.59
C TYR A 195 -5.17 -12.14 12.97
N GLU A 196 -5.17 -13.23 13.75
CA GLU A 196 -4.81 -14.56 13.26
C GLU A 196 -5.84 -15.09 12.24
N ALA A 197 -7.14 -14.89 12.50
CA ALA A 197 -8.20 -15.26 11.57
C ALA A 197 -8.10 -14.48 10.25
N SER A 198 -7.85 -13.17 10.33
CA SER A 198 -7.63 -12.28 9.19
C SER A 198 -6.41 -12.69 8.38
N LEU A 199 -5.30 -13.02 9.04
CA LEU A 199 -4.09 -13.51 8.38
C LEU A 199 -4.41 -14.80 7.59
N LYS A 200 -5.08 -15.77 8.21
CA LYS A 200 -5.47 -17.03 7.55
C LYS A 200 -6.40 -16.78 6.37
N LYS A 201 -7.48 -16.01 6.57
CA LYS A 201 -8.45 -15.64 5.53
C LYS A 201 -7.76 -15.01 4.33
N PHE A 202 -6.96 -13.97 4.56
CA PHE A 202 -6.29 -13.24 3.48
C PHE A 202 -5.22 -14.07 2.79
N SER A 203 -4.48 -14.91 3.53
CA SER A 203 -3.54 -15.89 2.94
C SER A 203 -4.24 -16.83 1.97
N THR A 204 -5.40 -17.36 2.37
CA THR A 204 -6.20 -18.29 1.54
C THR A 204 -6.67 -17.59 0.27
N ILE A 205 -7.25 -16.39 0.39
CA ILE A 205 -7.70 -15.62 -0.78
C ILE A 205 -6.53 -15.33 -1.71
N CYS A 206 -5.38 -14.88 -1.18
CA CYS A 206 -4.18 -14.62 -1.99
C CYS A 206 -3.72 -15.87 -2.76
N ALA A 207 -3.75 -17.04 -2.13
CA ALA A 207 -3.38 -18.30 -2.76
C ALA A 207 -4.39 -18.73 -3.85
N GLU A 208 -5.68 -18.62 -3.57
CA GLU A 208 -6.78 -18.92 -4.51
C GLU A 208 -6.76 -17.99 -5.73
N GLU A 209 -6.40 -16.72 -5.51
CA GLU A 209 -6.36 -15.70 -6.54
C GLU A 209 -5.02 -15.60 -7.29
N HIS A 210 -4.03 -16.40 -6.90
CA HIS A 210 -2.68 -16.41 -7.46
C HIS A 210 -1.96 -15.06 -7.34
N VAL A 211 -2.09 -14.42 -6.18
CA VAL A 211 -1.31 -13.22 -5.82
C VAL A 211 0.19 -13.57 -5.82
N ASP A 212 0.98 -12.74 -6.48
CA ASP A 212 2.41 -12.95 -6.68
C ASP A 212 3.28 -11.74 -6.30
N ALA A 213 2.67 -10.68 -5.78
CA ALA A 213 3.36 -9.53 -5.20
C ALA A 213 2.73 -9.09 -3.87
N GLU A 214 3.56 -8.58 -2.96
CA GLU A 214 3.14 -8.08 -1.65
C GLU A 214 3.55 -6.61 -1.52
N LEU A 215 2.63 -5.79 -1.02
CA LEU A 215 2.82 -4.37 -0.74
C LEU A 215 2.77 -4.20 0.79
N PRO A 216 3.87 -3.78 1.43
CA PRO A 216 3.86 -3.46 2.86
C PRO A 216 3.16 -2.12 3.11
N PRO A 217 2.31 -1.98 4.14
CA PRO A 217 1.88 -0.68 4.64
C PRO A 217 2.98 0.03 5.46
N ILE A 218 3.95 -0.74 5.98
CA ILE A 218 5.09 -0.26 6.75
C ILE A 218 6.39 -0.91 6.22
N PRO A 219 7.26 -0.16 5.53
CA PRO A 219 8.42 -0.75 4.84
C PRO A 219 9.47 -1.43 5.75
N VAL A 220 9.69 -0.91 6.97
CA VAL A 220 10.73 -1.44 7.87
C VAL A 220 10.43 -2.85 8.39
N TRP A 221 9.18 -3.23 8.59
CA TRP A 221 8.80 -4.54 9.17
C TRP A 221 9.07 -5.72 8.23
N ILE A 222 9.09 -5.49 6.92
CA ILE A 222 9.37 -6.55 5.93
C ILE A 222 10.88 -6.69 5.64
N ARG A 223 11.76 -5.88 6.26
CA ARG A 223 13.08 -5.58 5.65
C ARG A 223 12.84 -5.31 4.16
N ALA A 224 11.95 -4.39 3.80
CA ALA A 224 11.64 -4.13 2.39
C ALA A 224 12.82 -3.54 1.59
N TRP A 225 13.99 -3.29 2.21
CA TRP A 225 15.09 -2.66 1.51
C TRP A 225 16.04 -3.58 0.70
N PRO A 226 16.32 -4.85 1.06
CA PRO A 226 16.93 -5.77 0.10
C PRO A 226 15.95 -6.15 -1.03
N VAL A 227 14.70 -5.68 -1.04
CA VAL A 227 13.74 -5.95 -2.12
C VAL A 227 14.08 -5.16 -3.40
N CYS A 228 14.84 -4.06 -3.29
CA CYS A 228 15.53 -3.45 -4.44
C CYS A 228 16.92 -4.05 -4.71
N ARG A 229 17.37 -5.08 -3.97
CA ARG A 229 18.56 -5.87 -4.32
C ARG A 229 18.17 -6.98 -5.27
N TRP A 230 18.42 -6.73 -6.55
CA TRP A 230 18.67 -7.77 -7.53
C TRP A 230 19.97 -8.50 -7.15
N TYR A 231 19.87 -9.56 -6.35
CA TYR A 231 20.95 -10.52 -6.10
C TYR A 231 20.39 -11.94 -6.18
N GLY A 232 20.06 -12.38 -7.39
CA GLY A 232 20.22 -13.76 -7.87
C GLY A 232 19.81 -14.98 -7.01
N ARG A 233 19.12 -14.84 -5.88
CA ARG A 233 18.68 -15.94 -4.99
C ARG A 233 17.46 -15.52 -4.16
N SER A 234 16.37 -16.25 -4.37
CA SER A 234 15.23 -16.49 -3.47
C SER A 234 14.83 -15.39 -2.47
N TRP A 235 13.64 -14.83 -2.69
CA TRP A 235 12.84 -14.20 -1.64
C TRP A 235 12.66 -15.13 -0.43
N THR A 236 12.96 -14.61 0.74
CA THR A 236 12.48 -15.11 2.03
C THR A 236 11.76 -13.96 2.71
N ALA A 237 10.44 -13.89 2.51
CA ALA A 237 9.55 -13.14 3.39
C ALA A 237 9.37 -13.93 4.69
N CYS A 238 9.35 -13.25 5.83
CA CYS A 238 8.74 -13.82 7.04
C CYS A 238 7.21 -13.74 6.86
N PRO A 239 6.45 -14.79 7.20
CA PRO A 239 5.40 -15.26 6.32
C PRO A 239 4.00 -14.78 6.72
N ILE A 240 3.27 -14.25 5.74
CA ILE A 240 1.95 -14.81 5.46
C ILE A 240 2.23 -16.23 4.93
N PRO A 241 1.81 -17.32 5.57
CA PRO A 241 2.05 -18.67 5.05
C PRO A 241 1.19 -18.86 3.80
N LEU A 242 1.67 -18.37 2.65
CA LEU A 242 1.11 -18.65 1.34
C LEU A 242 1.32 -20.16 1.09
N SER A 243 0.30 -20.94 1.43
CA SER A 243 0.25 -22.37 1.22
C SER A 243 0.04 -22.65 -0.27
N SER A 244 1.09 -22.52 -1.07
CA SER A 244 1.26 -23.36 -2.23
C SER A 244 2.75 -23.42 -2.55
N GLY A 245 3.31 -24.63 -2.50
CA GLY A 245 4.71 -24.94 -2.80
C GLY A 245 5.09 -24.74 -4.28
N LYS A 246 4.52 -23.74 -4.95
CA LYS A 246 4.87 -23.29 -6.30
C LYS A 246 5.16 -21.79 -6.22
N ARG A 247 6.42 -21.48 -5.95
CA ARG A 247 6.95 -20.11 -6.03
C ARG A 247 6.98 -19.73 -7.51
N ALA A 248 6.15 -18.78 -7.92
CA ALA A 248 6.42 -18.03 -9.13
C ALA A 248 7.57 -17.07 -8.80
N THR A 249 8.78 -17.43 -9.19
CA THR A 249 9.80 -16.42 -9.40
C THR A 249 9.49 -15.76 -10.74
N ALA A 250 9.25 -14.45 -10.74
CA ALA A 250 9.45 -13.67 -11.95
C ALA A 250 10.95 -13.80 -12.32
N THR A 251 11.25 -14.83 -13.11
CA THR A 251 12.58 -15.05 -13.67
C THR A 251 12.63 -14.30 -14.99
N MET A 252 13.28 -13.13 -15.00
CA MET A 252 13.90 -12.64 -16.23
C MET A 252 14.91 -13.70 -16.66
N ARG A 253 14.54 -14.53 -17.65
CA ARG A 253 15.51 -15.43 -18.29
C ARG A 253 16.54 -14.55 -19.02
N PRO A 254 17.85 -14.74 -18.83
CA PRO A 254 18.81 -14.28 -19.82
C PRO A 254 18.49 -15.02 -21.11
N SER A 255 18.10 -14.30 -22.16
CA SER A 255 18.15 -14.88 -23.51
C SER A 255 19.62 -15.01 -23.89
N SER A 256 20.21 -16.18 -23.61
CA SER A 256 21.44 -16.58 -24.27
C SER A 256 21.15 -16.79 -25.75
N THR A 257 22.00 -16.18 -26.59
CA THR A 257 22.40 -16.50 -27.97
C THR A 257 22.11 -15.36 -28.95
N ILE A 258 23.12 -14.53 -29.18
CA ILE A 258 23.55 -14.14 -30.53
C ILE A 258 25.08 -14.24 -30.50
N TRP A 259 25.67 -14.84 -31.53
CA TRP A 259 27.11 -14.94 -31.76
C TRP A 259 27.85 -13.62 -31.55
#